data_AF-A0A415PGF9-F1
#
_entry.id   AF-A0A415PGF9-F1
#
_cell.length_a   1.000
_cell.length_b   1.000
_cell.length_c   1.000
_cell.angle_alpha   90.00
_cell.angle_beta   90.00
_cell.angle_gamma   90.00
#
_symmetry.space_group_name_H-M   'P 1'
#
loop_
_entity.id
_entity.type
_entity.pdbx_description
1 polymer ?
#
loop_
_entity_poly.entity_id
_entity_poly.type
_entity_poly.pdbx_seq_one_letter_code
_entity_poly.pdbx_strand_id
1 'polypeptide(L)'
;MDYKMVVDGIEISANEAIGEKEAKAYIAYVHSKNPGKEIASISLDFDGEEVGLGYHLQPEGFEKIRRITGYLVGTVDRFNNGKRAEERDRVKHA
;
A
#
# COMPACT_ATOMS: atom_id res chain seq x y z
N MET A 1 -1.61 -17.81 -14.43
CA MET A 1 -0.42 -17.03 -14.78
C MET A 1 0.78 -17.93 -14.61
N ASP A 2 1.23 -18.45 -15.74
CA ASP A 2 2.17 -19.55 -15.88
C ASP A 2 3.63 -19.06 -15.89
N TYR A 3 3.85 -17.77 -16.11
CA TYR A 3 5.16 -17.13 -16.12
C TYR A 3 5.31 -16.19 -14.92
N LYS A 4 6.44 -16.31 -14.24
CA LYS A 4 6.81 -15.45 -13.11
C LYS A 4 8.26 -15.01 -13.24
N MET A 5 8.52 -13.75 -12.95
CA MET A 5 9.87 -13.21 -12.86
C MET A 5 9.94 -12.12 -11.81
N VAL A 6 11.17 -11.80 -11.41
CA VAL A 6 11.45 -10.68 -10.52
C VAL A 6 12.32 -9.70 -11.29
N VAL A 7 11.87 -8.45 -11.38
CA VAL A 7 12.60 -7.36 -12.05
C VAL A 7 12.63 -6.18 -11.09
N ASP A 8 13.82 -5.67 -10.79
CA ASP A 8 14.04 -4.55 -9.85
C ASP A 8 13.39 -4.78 -8.46
N GLY A 9 13.31 -6.04 -8.02
CA GLY A 9 12.71 -6.43 -6.74
C GLY A 9 11.17 -6.50 -6.75
N ILE A 10 10.54 -6.28 -7.91
CA ILE A 10 9.09 -6.36 -8.09
C ILE A 10 8.72 -7.73 -8.67
N GLU A 11 7.75 -8.40 -8.06
CA GLU A 11 7.23 -9.66 -8.57
C GLU A 11 6.29 -9.41 -9.76
N ILE A 12 6.58 -10.01 -10.90
CA ILE A 12 5.76 -9.93 -12.11
C ILE A 12 5.23 -11.32 -12.44
N SER A 13 3.93 -11.40 -12.64
CA SER A 13 3.22 -12.60 -13.09
C SER A 13 2.53 -12.34 -14.42
N ALA A 14 2.61 -13.29 -15.35
CA ALA A 14 2.00 -13.19 -16.67
C ALA A 14 1.43 -14.53 -17.15
N ASN A 15 0.44 -14.48 -18.04
CA ASN A 15 -0.04 -15.67 -18.78
C ASN A 15 0.85 -16.01 -19.99
N GLU A 16 1.67 -15.07 -20.48
CA GLU A 16 2.64 -15.27 -21.56
C GLU A 16 4.08 -14.96 -21.13
N ALA A 17 5.06 -15.44 -21.90
CA ALA A 17 6.47 -15.17 -21.68
C ALA A 17 6.82 -13.74 -22.12
N ILE A 18 7.27 -12.91 -21.18
CA ILE A 18 7.68 -11.53 -21.45
C ILE A 18 9.20 -11.36 -21.35
N GLY A 19 9.73 -10.35 -22.02
CA GLY A 19 11.15 -9.98 -21.90
C GLY A 19 11.40 -9.01 -20.74
N GLU A 20 12.63 -8.96 -20.23
CA GLU A 20 13.00 -8.02 -19.15
C GLU A 20 12.80 -6.55 -19.57
N LYS A 21 13.09 -6.21 -20.83
CA LYS A 21 12.88 -4.85 -21.37
C LYS A 21 11.41 -4.44 -21.33
N GLU A 22 10.53 -5.38 -21.65
CA GLU A 22 9.08 -5.16 -21.65
C GLU A 22 8.56 -5.07 -20.22
N ALA A 23 8.99 -5.98 -19.33
CA ALA A 23 8.71 -5.91 -17.90
C ALA A 23 9.07 -4.54 -17.29
N LYS A 24 10.26 -4.00 -17.63
CA LYS A 24 10.69 -2.66 -17.21
C LYS A 24 9.80 -1.55 -17.76
N ALA A 25 9.26 -1.69 -18.98
CA ALA A 25 8.33 -0.72 -19.52
C ALA A 25 7.00 -0.71 -18.75
N TYR A 26 6.48 -1.88 -18.36
CA TYR A 26 5.28 -1.96 -17.51
C TYR A 26 5.54 -1.41 -16.11
N ILE A 27 6.67 -1.72 -15.48
CA ILE A 27 7.08 -1.12 -14.20
C ILE A 27 7.11 0.41 -14.30
N ALA A 28 7.77 0.96 -15.32
CA ALA A 28 7.86 2.40 -15.54
C ALA A 28 6.48 3.04 -15.75
N TYR A 29 5.59 2.36 -16.49
CA TYR A 29 4.21 2.82 -16.67
C TYR A 29 3.45 2.88 -15.33
N VAL A 30 3.51 1.83 -14.51
CA VAL A 30 2.84 1.79 -13.20
C VAL A 30 3.40 2.87 -12.26
N HIS A 31 4.71 3.06 -12.23
CA HIS A 31 5.32 4.15 -11.46
C HIS A 31 4.88 5.54 -11.93
N SER A 32 4.77 5.75 -13.25
CA SER A 32 4.31 7.04 -13.80
C SER A 32 2.88 7.40 -13.37
N LYS A 33 2.04 6.38 -13.14
CA LYS A 33 0.66 6.53 -12.67
C LYS A 33 0.56 6.64 -11.15
N ASN A 34 1.57 6.20 -10.41
CA ASN A 34 1.60 6.14 -8.95
C ASN A 34 2.87 6.80 -8.40
N PRO A 35 3.05 8.12 -8.60
CA PRO A 35 4.26 8.81 -8.16
C PRO A 35 4.42 8.73 -6.64
N GLY A 36 5.65 8.44 -6.20
CA GLY A 36 6.01 8.36 -4.77
C GLY A 36 5.52 7.10 -4.05
N LYS A 37 4.92 6.14 -4.77
CA LYS A 37 4.49 4.86 -4.22
C LYS A 37 5.36 3.72 -4.72
N GLU A 38 5.71 2.82 -3.81
CA GLU A 38 6.45 1.61 -4.13
C GLU A 38 5.50 0.53 -4.65
N ILE A 39 5.93 -0.21 -5.67
CA ILE A 39 5.16 -1.31 -6.27
C ILE A 39 5.56 -2.60 -5.55
N ALA A 40 4.58 -3.40 -5.12
CA ALA A 40 4.81 -4.72 -4.55
C ALA A 40 4.82 -5.81 -5.63
N SER A 41 3.81 -5.80 -6.51
CA SER A 41 3.68 -6.80 -7.57
C SER A 41 2.88 -6.29 -8.76
N ILE A 42 3.11 -6.90 -9.93
CA ILE A 42 2.39 -6.65 -11.18
C ILE A 42 1.86 -7.98 -11.74
N SER A 43 0.66 -7.94 -12.31
CA SER A 43 0.03 -9.05 -13.01
C SER A 43 -0.37 -8.62 -14.43
N LEU A 44 0.09 -9.34 -15.44
CA LEU A 44 -0.17 -9.10 -16.85
C LEU A 44 -1.02 -10.24 -17.43
N ASP A 45 -2.14 -9.88 -18.03
CA ASP A 45 -3.04 -10.82 -18.71
C ASP A 45 -3.16 -10.40 -20.18
N PHE A 46 -2.44 -11.10 -21.06
CA PHE A 46 -2.46 -10.85 -22.50
C PHE A 46 -3.70 -11.50 -23.13
N ASP A 47 -4.49 -10.71 -23.86
CA ASP A 47 -5.64 -11.16 -24.66
C ASP A 47 -5.55 -10.55 -26.06
N GLY A 48 -4.83 -11.26 -26.95
CA GLY A 48 -4.56 -10.79 -28.30
C GLY A 48 -3.68 -9.53 -28.33
N GLU A 49 -4.25 -8.39 -28.73
CA GLU A 49 -3.55 -7.10 -28.77
C GLU A 49 -3.72 -6.28 -27.49
N GLU A 50 -4.58 -6.72 -26.57
CA GLU A 50 -4.83 -6.04 -25.29
C GLU A 50 -4.05 -6.70 -24.16
N VAL A 51 -3.71 -5.89 -23.15
CA VAL A 51 -3.05 -6.37 -21.93
C VAL A 51 -3.78 -5.84 -20.69
N GLY A 52 -4.32 -6.76 -19.90
CA GLY A 52 -4.84 -6.49 -18.57
C GLY A 52 -3.67 -6.27 -17.60
N LEU A 53 -3.55 -5.05 -17.08
CA LEU A 53 -2.51 -4.67 -16.12
C LEU A 53 -3.10 -4.50 -14.72
N GLY A 54 -2.86 -5.49 -13.86
CA GLY A 54 -3.10 -5.40 -12.42
C GLY A 54 -1.82 -5.10 -11.65
N TYR A 55 -1.92 -4.37 -10.53
CA TYR A 55 -0.78 -4.13 -9.65
C TYR A 55 -1.20 -3.96 -8.19
N HIS A 56 -0.28 -4.30 -7.29
CA HIS A 56 -0.39 -4.03 -5.87
C HIS A 56 0.73 -3.06 -5.46
N LEU A 57 0.35 -1.99 -4.76
CA LEU A 57 1.31 -1.04 -4.18
C LEU A 57 1.65 -1.48 -2.77
N GLN A 58 2.85 -1.14 -2.31
CA GLN A 58 3.21 -1.36 -0.92
C GLN A 58 2.30 -0.53 -0.01
N PRO A 59 1.87 -1.10 1.13
CA PRO A 59 1.10 -0.35 2.11
C PRO A 59 1.94 0.80 2.67
N GLU A 60 1.46 2.02 2.53
CA GLU A 60 2.05 3.16 3.22
C GLU A 60 1.79 3.02 4.73
N GLY A 61 2.83 3.30 5.54
CA GLY A 61 2.68 3.33 6.98
C GLY A 61 1.68 4.41 7.38
N PHE A 62 0.61 4.01 8.07
CA PHE A 62 -0.35 4.96 8.63
C PHE A 62 -0.28 4.94 10.16
N GLU A 63 -0.25 6.13 10.77
CA GLU A 63 -0.33 6.26 12.22
C GLU A 63 -1.79 6.36 12.65
N LYS A 64 -2.22 5.47 13.55
CA LYS A 64 -3.54 5.55 14.17
C LYS A 64 -3.52 6.58 15.31
N ILE A 65 -3.90 7.81 15.03
CA ILE A 65 -4.15 8.81 16.08
C ILE A 65 -5.47 8.52 16.80
N ARG A 66 -5.49 8.61 18.13
CA ARG A 66 -6.71 8.44 18.94
C ARG A 66 -7.26 9.80 19.33
N ARG A 67 -8.53 10.06 19.00
CA ARG A 67 -9.24 11.26 19.48
C ARG A 67 -9.89 10.94 20.83
N ILE A 68 -9.46 11.67 21.87
CA ILE A 68 -10.16 11.70 23.15
C ILE A 68 -10.87 13.06 23.19
N THR A 69 -12.20 13.04 23.22
CA THR A 69 -13.13 14.18 23.39
C THR A 69 -12.55 15.53 22.97
N GLY A 70 -12.68 15.89 21.68
CA GLY A 70 -12.38 17.24 21.19
C GLY A 70 -10.89 17.58 20.93
N TYR A 71 -9.94 16.71 21.26
CA TYR A 71 -8.50 17.01 21.05
C TYR A 71 -7.82 15.97 20.14
N LEU A 72 -7.22 16.44 19.04
CA LEU A 72 -6.32 15.64 18.20
C LEU A 72 -4.93 15.67 18.82
N VAL A 73 -4.63 14.69 19.66
CA VAL A 73 -3.31 14.55 20.30
C VAL A 73 -2.89 13.09 20.18
N GLY A 74 -1.71 12.85 19.59
CA GLY A 74 -1.22 11.50 19.32
C GLY A 74 -0.98 10.68 20.59
N THR A 75 -0.60 11.35 21.69
CA THR A 75 -0.30 10.72 22.98
C THR A 75 -1.03 11.40 24.14
N VAL A 76 -1.11 10.71 25.29
CA VAL A 76 -1.78 11.19 26.51
C VAL A 76 -0.88 12.05 27.41
N ASP A 77 0.35 12.32 26.98
CA ASP A 77 1.39 12.97 27.80
C ASP A 77 1.01 14.40 28.23
N ARG A 78 0.18 15.07 27.44
CA ARG A 78 -0.26 16.47 27.69
C ARG A 78 -1.63 16.56 28.38
N PHE A 79 -2.13 15.48 28.96
CA PHE A 79 -3.46 15.47 29.56
C PHE A 79 -3.45 16.16 30.92
N ASN A 80 -4.37 17.10 31.12
CA ASN A 80 -4.68 17.60 32.45
C ASN A 80 -5.41 16.51 33.27
N ASN A 81 -5.57 16.74 34.57
CA ASN A 81 -6.12 15.74 35.48
C ASN A 81 -7.54 15.28 35.10
N GLY A 82 -8.39 16.19 34.59
CA GLY A 82 -9.75 15.85 34.14
C GLY A 82 -9.74 14.89 32.95
N LYS A 83 -8.94 15.17 31.93
CA LYS A 83 -8.81 14.30 30.73
C LYS A 83 -8.23 12.92 31.07
N ARG A 84 -7.37 12.84 32.08
CA ARG A 84 -6.82 11.56 32.56
C ARG A 84 -7.88 10.71 33.27
N ALA A 85 -8.81 11.34 33.99
CA ALA A 85 -9.94 10.62 34.59
C ALA A 85 -10.88 10.07 33.52
N GLU A 86 -11.25 10.89 32.52
CA GLU A 86 -12.09 10.45 31.40
C GLU A 86 -11.45 9.31 30.57
N GLU A 87 -10.13 9.34 30.35
CA GLU A 87 -9.43 8.23 29.66
C GLU A 87 -9.50 6.92 30.46
N ARG A 88 -9.41 7.00 31.80
CA ARG A 88 -9.51 5.83 32.69
C ARG A 88 -10.91 5.23 32.71
N ASP A 89 -11.95 6.06 32.64
CA ASP A 89 -13.34 5.62 32.64
C ASP A 89 -13.79 5.06 31.27
N ARG A 90 -12.94 5.16 30.24
CA ARG A 90 -13.26 4.71 28.90
C ARG A 90 -13.23 3.19 28.79
N VAL A 91 -14.38 2.62 28.42
CA VAL A 91 -14.49 1.21 28.01
C VAL A 91 -13.94 1.03 26.60
N LYS A 92 -12.94 0.15 26.45
CA LYS A 92 -12.34 -0.21 25.16
C LYS A 92 -13.06 -1.43 24.61
N HIS A 93 -13.76 -1.26 23.50
CA HIS A 93 -14.24 -2.39 22.71
C HIS A 93 -13.10 -2.80 21.75
N ALA A 94 -12.66 -4.05 21.87
CA ALA A 94 -11.57 -4.64 21.09
C ALA A 94 -12.11 -5.33 19.83
#